data_AF-A0AAD6APW0-F1
#
_entry.id   AF-A0AAD6APW0-F1
#
_cell.length_a   1.000
_cell.length_b   1.000
_cell.length_c   1.000
_cell.angle_alpha   90.00
_cell.angle_beta   90.00
_cell.angle_gamma   90.00
#
_symmetry.space_group_name_H-M   'P 1'
#
loop_
_entity.id
_entity.type
_entity.pdbx_description
1 polymer ?
#
loop_
_entity_poly.entity_id
_entity_poly.type
_entity_poly.pdbx_seq_one_letter_code
_entity_poly.pdbx_strand_id
1 'polypeptide(L)'
;PVHVQARLKFAREHLDDPEEDWENVIWSDETKIELFARAFKMKRGWVFQHDNDPKHTTRAMKEWLRKKHLKVLEWPSQSPDLNPIENLWRELK
;
A
#
# COMPACT_ATOMS: atom_id res chain seq x y z
N PRO A 1 -9.04 8.10 19.62
CA PRO A 1 -8.55 8.48 18.28
C PRO A 1 -8.97 7.43 17.23
N VAL A 2 -9.65 7.88 16.17
CA VAL A 2 -10.48 7.04 15.26
C VAL A 2 -9.68 5.92 14.56
N HIS A 3 -8.36 6.06 14.40
CA HIS A 3 -7.54 5.12 13.64
C HIS A 3 -6.66 4.17 14.48
N VAL A 4 -6.68 4.28 15.83
CA VAL A 4 -5.83 3.46 16.70
C VAL A 4 -6.16 1.97 16.59
N GLN A 5 -7.45 1.62 16.52
CA GLN A 5 -7.88 0.22 16.40
C GLN A 5 -7.44 -0.39 15.07
N ALA A 6 -7.54 0.33 13.96
CA ALA A 6 -7.10 -0.13 12.65
C ALA A 6 -5.58 -0.33 12.61
N ARG A 7 -4.81 0.59 13.21
CA ARG A 7 -3.35 0.47 13.34
C ARG A 7 -2.95 -0.74 14.18
N LEU A 8 -3.59 -0.95 15.33
CA LEU A 8 -3.33 -2.09 16.20
C LEU A 8 -3.70 -3.41 15.54
N LYS A 9 -4.80 -3.44 14.79
CA LYS A 9 -5.21 -4.62 14.00
C LYS A 9 -4.13 -4.94 12.96
N PHE A 10 -3.74 -3.96 12.14
CA PHE A 10 -2.71 -4.12 11.12
C PHE A 10 -1.40 -4.67 11.71
N ALA A 11 -0.90 -4.03 12.78
CA ALA A 11 0.34 -4.43 13.44
C ALA A 11 0.28 -5.84 14.05
N ARG A 12 -0.89 -6.28 14.52
CA ARG A 12 -1.07 -7.64 15.05
C ARG A 12 -1.16 -8.69 13.96
N GLU A 13 -1.86 -8.38 12.88
CA GLU A 13 -2.06 -9.30 11.76
C GLU A 13 -0.76 -9.58 11.00
N HIS A 14 0.13 -8.59 10.93
CA HIS A 14 1.39 -8.70 10.18
C HIS A 14 2.62 -8.77 11.11
N LEU A 15 2.43 -9.09 12.40
CA LEU A 15 3.52 -9.15 13.38
C LEU A 15 4.51 -10.28 13.08
N ASP A 16 3.97 -11.42 12.65
CA ASP A 16 4.71 -12.65 12.40
C ASP A 16 4.94 -12.89 10.90
N ASP A 17 4.66 -11.88 10.06
CA ASP A 17 4.84 -11.99 8.62
C ASP A 17 6.34 -12.10 8.27
N PRO A 18 6.72 -13.06 7.41
CA PRO A 18 8.10 -13.24 6.99
C PRO A 18 8.61 -12.02 6.20
N GLU A 19 9.92 -11.75 6.27
CA GLU A 19 10.54 -10.61 5.58
C GLU A 19 10.28 -10.64 4.06
N GLU A 20 10.26 -11.85 3.48
CA GLU A 20 10.01 -12.08 2.06
C GLU A 20 8.61 -11.60 1.61
N ASP A 21 7.63 -11.57 2.51
CA ASP A 21 6.30 -11.05 2.19
C ASP A 21 6.34 -9.53 2.01
N TRP A 22 7.18 -8.84 2.78
CA TRP A 22 7.38 -7.39 2.70
C TRP A 22 8.23 -6.97 1.50
N GLU A 23 9.16 -7.81 1.04
CA GLU A 23 9.96 -7.55 -0.17
C GLU A 23 9.10 -7.44 -1.43
N ASN A 24 7.93 -8.09 -1.43
CA ASN A 24 6.98 -8.07 -2.54
C ASN A 24 5.94 -6.94 -2.42
N VAL A 25 6.06 -6.09 -1.40
CA VAL A 25 5.20 -4.91 -1.21
C VAL A 25 5.78 -3.74 -2.00
N ILE A 26 5.00 -3.22 -2.94
CA ILE A 26 5.27 -1.92 -3.55
C ILE A 26 4.68 -0.85 -2.65
N TRP A 27 5.57 -0.16 -1.96
CA TRP A 27 5.28 1.04 -1.20
C TRP A 27 5.05 2.21 -2.15
N SER A 28 3.94 2.91 -1.99
CA SER A 28 3.62 4.06 -2.83
C SER A 28 3.00 5.18 -2.02
N ASP A 29 3.12 6.39 -2.56
CA ASP A 29 2.51 7.60 -2.04
C ASP A 29 1.95 8.42 -3.22
N GLU A 30 0.93 9.25 -2.96
CA GLU A 30 0.15 10.09 -3.89
C GLU A 30 -0.16 9.49 -5.28
N THR A 31 -1.40 9.02 -5.49
CA THR A 31 -2.16 8.83 -6.76
C THR A 31 -1.48 8.14 -7.97
N LYS A 32 -0.19 7.81 -7.94
CA LYS A 32 0.58 7.39 -9.12
C LYS A 32 0.47 5.89 -9.41
N ILE A 33 -0.41 5.18 -8.73
CA ILE A 33 -0.54 3.72 -8.83
C ILE A 33 -0.80 3.27 -10.27
N GLU A 34 -1.64 3.99 -11.02
CA GLU A 34 -1.92 3.67 -12.42
C GLU A 34 -0.66 3.79 -13.30
N LEU A 35 0.16 4.83 -13.05
CA LEU A 35 1.43 5.05 -13.74
C LEU A 35 2.46 3.98 -13.35
N PHE A 36 2.60 3.68 -12.06
CA PHE A 36 3.54 2.67 -11.55
C PHE A 36 3.18 1.28 -12.08
N ALA A 37 1.93 0.88 -11.95
CA ALA A 37 1.55 -0.47 -12.30
C ALA A 37 1.56 -0.72 -13.83
N ARG A 38 1.44 0.34 -14.65
CA ARG A 38 1.71 0.29 -16.10
C ARG A 38 3.20 0.25 -16.43
N ALA A 39 4.04 0.99 -15.69
CA ALA A 39 5.48 1.06 -15.94
C ALA A 39 6.21 -0.24 -15.55
N PHE A 40 5.83 -0.88 -14.44
CA PHE A 40 6.64 -1.95 -13.84
C PHE A 40 6.34 -3.38 -14.31
N LYS A 41 5.47 -3.60 -15.31
CA LYS A 41 5.05 -4.95 -15.77
C LYS A 41 4.83 -5.90 -14.60
N MET A 42 4.02 -5.45 -13.64
CA MET A 42 3.73 -6.12 -12.37
C MET A 42 3.47 -7.62 -12.56
N LYS A 43 4.14 -8.46 -11.77
CA LYS A 43 4.00 -9.92 -11.82
C LYS A 43 2.98 -10.41 -10.79
N ARG A 44 2.46 -11.63 -10.98
CA ARG A 44 1.63 -12.31 -9.96
C ARG A 44 2.48 -12.52 -8.70
N GLY A 45 1.93 -12.16 -7.54
CA GLY A 45 2.61 -12.25 -6.24
C GLY A 45 2.89 -10.90 -5.60
N TRP A 46 2.94 -9.83 -6.39
CA TRP A 46 3.19 -8.48 -5.86
C TRP A 46 1.97 -7.94 -5.11
N VAL A 47 2.24 -7.29 -3.99
CA VAL A 47 1.26 -6.66 -3.12
C VAL A 47 1.42 -5.15 -3.25
N PHE A 48 0.31 -4.46 -3.48
CA PHE A 48 0.32 -3.01 -3.64
C PHE A 48 -0.12 -2.34 -2.34
N GLN A 49 0.71 -1.44 -1.80
CA GLN A 49 0.31 -0.58 -0.69
C GLN A 49 -0.13 0.78 -1.24
N HIS A 50 -1.31 1.23 -0.80
CA HIS A 50 -1.76 2.60 -1.03
C HIS A 50 -2.59 3.10 0.16
N ASP A 51 -2.72 4.42 0.28
CA ASP A 51 -3.52 5.01 1.33
C ASP A 51 -5.03 4.87 1.06
N ASN A 52 -5.79 4.59 2.11
CA ASN A 52 -7.25 4.47 2.05
C ASN A 52 -7.95 5.84 1.98
N ASP A 53 -7.31 6.88 1.41
CA ASP A 53 -7.97 8.16 1.21
C ASP A 53 -9.07 8.01 0.15
N PRO A 54 -10.32 8.42 0.44
CA PRO A 54 -11.41 8.39 -0.53
C PRO A 54 -11.08 9.07 -1.86
N LYS A 55 -10.21 10.09 -1.87
CA LYS A 55 -9.74 10.77 -3.09
C LYS A 55 -8.91 9.87 -4.00
N HIS A 56 -8.25 8.86 -3.44
CA HIS A 56 -7.39 7.92 -4.15
C HIS A 56 -8.07 6.58 -4.44
N THR A 57 -9.28 6.38 -3.88
CA THR A 57 -10.02 5.13 -3.98
C THR A 57 -11.21 5.24 -4.94
N THR A 58 -10.94 5.47 -6.23
CA THR A 58 -12.01 5.50 -7.24
C THR A 58 -12.53 4.09 -7.54
N ARG A 59 -13.81 3.97 -7.92
CA ARG A 59 -14.40 2.68 -8.35
C ARG A 59 -13.63 2.06 -9.52
N ALA A 60 -13.23 2.90 -10.49
CA ALA A 60 -12.44 2.48 -11.64
C ALA A 60 -11.10 1.85 -11.21
N MET A 61 -10.46 2.40 -10.17
CA MET A 61 -9.22 1.86 -9.64
C MET A 61 -9.40 0.48 -9.01
N LYS A 62 -10.42 0.31 -8.17
CA LYS A 62 -10.76 -1.00 -7.57
C LYS A 62 -11.02 -2.06 -8.65
N GLU A 63 -11.73 -1.69 -9.72
CA GLU A 63 -12.00 -2.60 -10.84
C GLU A 63 -10.74 -2.96 -11.63
N TRP A 64 -9.84 -1.98 -11.85
CA TRP A 64 -8.57 -2.20 -12.53
C TRP A 64 -7.65 -3.15 -11.75
N LEU A 65 -7.50 -2.94 -10.43
CA LEU A 65 -6.73 -3.80 -9.54
C LEU A 65 -7.26 -5.24 -9.55
N ARG A 66 -8.59 -5.39 -9.47
CA ARG A 66 -9.28 -6.68 -9.56
C ARG A 66 -9.00 -7.37 -10.91
N LYS A 67 -9.09 -6.63 -12.02
CA LYS A 67 -8.84 -7.16 -13.38
C LYS A 67 -7.38 -7.60 -13.57
N LYS A 68 -6.44 -6.96 -12.89
CA LYS A 68 -5.01 -7.30 -12.95
C LYS A 68 -4.60 -8.41 -11.96
N HIS A 69 -5.54 -8.90 -11.15
CA HIS A 69 -5.27 -9.87 -10.09
C HIS A 69 -4.16 -9.41 -9.12
N LEU A 70 -4.09 -8.10 -8.88
CA LEU A 70 -3.14 -7.53 -7.94
C LEU A 70 -3.72 -7.58 -6.53
N LYS A 71 -2.89 -8.00 -5.57
CA LYS A 71 -3.25 -7.93 -4.16
C LYS A 71 -3.03 -6.50 -3.68
N VAL A 72 -3.92 -6.01 -2.81
CA VAL A 72 -3.79 -4.72 -2.15
C VAL A 72 -3.59 -4.98 -0.66
N LEU A 73 -2.59 -4.34 -0.06
CA LEU A 73 -2.34 -4.41 1.37
C LEU A 73 -3.42 -3.61 2.11
N GLU A 74 -4.06 -4.20 3.13
CA GLU A 74 -5.03 -3.48 3.95
C GLU A 74 -4.29 -2.43 4.80
N TRP A 75 -4.44 -1.14 4.47
CA TRP A 75 -3.67 -0.08 5.13
C TRP A 75 -4.51 0.74 6.12
N PRO A 76 -4.04 0.99 7.35
CA PRO A 76 -4.71 1.89 8.26
C PRO A 76 -4.61 3.35 7.76
N SER A 77 -5.75 4.03 7.62
CA SER A 77 -5.79 5.46 7.25
C SER A 77 -4.93 6.33 8.17
N GLN A 78 -4.38 7.43 7.65
CA GLN A 78 -3.59 8.41 8.41
C GLN A 78 -2.41 7.81 9.18
N SER A 79 -1.73 6.83 8.58
CA SER A 79 -0.55 6.18 9.18
C SER A 79 0.68 6.34 8.29
N PRO A 80 1.15 7.58 8.04
CA PRO A 80 2.34 7.81 7.23
C PRO A 80 3.59 7.22 7.90
N ASP A 81 3.63 7.18 9.23
CA ASP A 81 4.74 6.62 10.00
C ASP A 81 4.97 5.12 9.80
N LEU A 82 3.99 4.40 9.25
CA LEU A 82 4.12 3.00 8.91
C LEU A 82 4.66 2.80 7.48
N ASN A 83 4.66 3.83 6.62
CA ASN A 83 5.08 3.74 5.23
C ASN A 83 6.60 4.02 5.11
N PRO A 84 7.44 3.03 4.74
CA PRO A 84 8.88 3.24 4.62
C PRO A 84 9.28 4.30 3.60
N ILE A 85 8.42 4.62 2.62
CA ILE A 85 8.69 5.66 1.62
C ILE A 85 8.86 7.05 2.24
N GLU A 86 8.26 7.30 3.41
CA GLU A 86 8.43 8.55 4.16
C GLU A 86 9.88 8.75 4.61
N ASN A 87 10.60 7.65 4.88
CA ASN A 87 12.03 7.73 5.21
C ASN A 87 12.85 8.14 3.97
N LEU A 88 12.53 7.58 2.80
CA LEU A 88 13.16 7.97 1.54
C LEU A 88 12.92 9.45 1.23
N TRP A 89 11.70 9.96 1.44
CA TRP A 89 11.40 11.38 1.26
C TRP A 89 12.17 12.28 2.22
N ARG A 90 12.50 11.82 3.43
CA ARG A 90 13.35 12.56 4.38
C ARG A 90 14.80 12.64 3.91
N GLU A 91 15.33 11.58 3.30
CA GLU A 91 16.70 11.57 2.77
C GLU A 91 16.86 12.40 1.49
N LEU A 92 15.79 12.56 0.72
CA LEU A 92 15.78 13.36 -0.51
C LEU A 92 15.64 14.88 -0.28
N LYS A 93 15.42 15.33 0.96
CA LYS A 93 15.32 16.74 1.35
C LYS A 93 16.64 17.27 1.85
#